data_AF-A0A3E0U3K2-F1
#
_entry.id   AF-A0A3E0U3K2-F1
#
_cell.length_a   1.000
_cell.length_b   1.000
_cell.length_c   1.000
_cell.angle_alpha   90.00
_cell.angle_beta   90.00
_cell.angle_gamma   90.00
#
_symmetry.space_group_name_H-M   'P 1'
#
loop_
_entity.id
_entity.type
_entity.pdbx_description
1 polymer ?
#
loop_
_entity_poly.entity_id
_entity_poly.type
_entity_poly.pdbx_seq_one_letter_code
_entity_poly.pdbx_strand_id
1 'polypeptide(L)'
;MKKQFNFKTRIVMVAISLLAISMIILATSAYYQLSGLVKANVDEYATLQMSSNGAKVQNYMSSIKQGIEQSAELFAGATDKVKIQGYLNSLGRSISAADIIVGYEDGMGLSHKHGEFNAGNADPRSRTWYQQAKRQASTTVTKIYKDNASNQLMVTLATPLYQSGQFKGVLAADIAIRALDPFIERATFPGSIAALYDDTGLTISSTGEVDVPGESRLSDFEPLVELEQIMLSKQQNMHEFELLGIDKIAYFETVTITQDTTWFMLVAIDKSVMYSALGDSLVSSSLTTFVLIVLSTIAIYVLLSYAYRPVEALKKTVNELSNGNGDLTKRLKVEREDDLGEISRDINTFIQNLQTMMRDIAESSQYIATSVDDLQALRQSNNEVLEAHRLETSQVATALNEMSASSTDVANNTENAVNVTTSTNEQALHSKQVVSGATQNVSDLVEKVEESSGQINQMGQEIDNISAVLKVIGDIAEQTNLLALNAAIEAARAGEQGRGFAVVADEVRALASRTQDSTTEIHNTINRLNASSQSVINGIESTKASCVEASEQTHLVVENLDQIVNSVGGINDLNIQIAAAAKQQSSVSEEINRNMVTISDMVEQVAASSDEVNGATTVLASANSNLTKVVSQFKL
;
A
#
# COMPACT_ATOMS: atom_id res chain seq x y z
N MET A 1 35.11 -18.31 -11.21
CA MET A 1 33.68 -17.89 -11.24
C MET A 1 32.80 -19.12 -11.43
N LYS A 2 32.14 -19.61 -10.37
CA LYS A 2 31.16 -20.70 -10.50
C LYS A 2 29.91 -20.16 -11.21
N LYS A 3 29.63 -20.61 -12.44
CA LYS A 3 28.31 -20.42 -13.07
C LYS A 3 27.27 -21.05 -12.15
N GLN A 4 26.60 -20.23 -11.35
CA GLN A 4 25.49 -20.70 -10.53
C GLN A 4 24.37 -21.13 -11.48
N PHE A 5 24.08 -22.44 -11.51
CA PHE A 5 22.96 -22.97 -12.26
C PHE A 5 21.65 -22.26 -11.84
N ASN A 6 20.81 -21.91 -12.82
CA ASN A 6 19.49 -21.33 -12.58
C ASN A 6 18.63 -22.31 -11.75
N PHE A 7 17.69 -21.79 -10.96
CA PHE A 7 16.83 -22.57 -10.06
C PHE A 7 16.14 -23.75 -10.77
N LYS A 8 15.62 -23.51 -11.98
CA LYS A 8 15.08 -24.57 -12.87
C LYS A 8 16.08 -25.71 -13.09
N THR A 9 17.32 -25.37 -13.44
CA THR A 9 18.39 -26.35 -13.71
C THR A 9 18.78 -27.13 -12.45
N ARG A 10 18.77 -26.49 -11.27
CA ARG A 10 19.05 -27.17 -9.99
C ARG A 10 17.97 -28.20 -9.66
N ILE A 11 16.70 -27.85 -9.78
CA ILE A 11 15.59 -28.78 -9.53
C ILE A 11 15.64 -29.98 -10.49
N VAL A 12 15.82 -29.72 -11.79
CA VAL A 12 15.92 -30.79 -12.80
C VAL A 12 17.11 -31.72 -12.50
N MET A 13 18.28 -31.17 -12.17
CA MET A 13 19.46 -31.99 -11.83
C MET A 13 19.27 -32.82 -10.55
N VAL A 14 18.61 -32.27 -9.52
CA VAL A 14 18.32 -33.02 -8.29
C VAL A 14 17.31 -34.13 -8.57
N ALA A 15 16.24 -33.85 -9.31
CA ALA A 15 15.22 -34.84 -9.65
C ALA A 15 15.78 -36.00 -10.48
N ILE A 16 16.60 -35.71 -11.50
CA ILE A 16 17.26 -36.73 -12.32
C ILE A 16 18.26 -37.54 -11.49
N SER A 17 19.08 -36.88 -10.66
CA SER A 17 20.04 -37.57 -9.80
C SER A 17 19.36 -38.52 -8.81
N LEU A 18 18.27 -38.09 -8.17
CA LEU A 18 17.51 -38.93 -7.24
C LEU A 18 16.88 -40.14 -7.94
N LEU A 19 16.38 -39.97 -9.16
CA LEU A 19 15.81 -41.07 -9.96
C LEU A 19 16.86 -42.05 -10.46
N ALA A 20 18.02 -41.56 -10.89
CA ALA A 20 19.12 -42.42 -11.29
C ALA A 20 19.60 -43.27 -10.10
N ILE A 21 19.76 -42.66 -8.92
CA ILE A 21 20.13 -43.36 -7.70
C ILE A 21 19.07 -44.40 -7.32
N SER A 22 17.78 -44.06 -7.36
CA SER A 22 16.71 -45.01 -6.99
C SER A 22 16.63 -46.19 -7.95
N MET A 23 16.78 -45.98 -9.26
CA MET A 23 16.78 -47.05 -10.25
C MET A 23 18.01 -47.97 -10.12
N ILE A 24 19.19 -47.42 -9.81
CA ILE A 24 20.39 -48.22 -9.55
C ILE A 24 20.20 -49.09 -8.30
N ILE A 25 19.62 -48.54 -7.23
CA ILE A 25 19.33 -49.29 -6.00
C ILE A 25 18.33 -50.42 -6.29
N LEU A 26 17.27 -50.14 -7.06
CA LEU A 26 16.26 -51.14 -7.42
C LEU A 26 16.85 -52.27 -8.28
N ALA A 27 17.65 -51.94 -9.31
CA ALA A 27 18.30 -52.93 -10.16
C ALA A 27 19.26 -53.83 -9.35
N THR A 28 20.03 -53.22 -8.44
CA THR A 28 20.94 -53.95 -7.54
C THR A 28 20.16 -54.87 -6.59
N SER A 29 19.06 -54.38 -6.00
CA SER A 29 18.21 -55.18 -5.12
C SER A 29 17.55 -56.35 -5.86
N ALA A 30 17.04 -56.12 -7.08
CA ALA A 30 16.44 -57.15 -7.92
C ALA A 30 17.45 -58.24 -8.29
N TYR A 31 18.70 -57.88 -8.57
CA TYR A 31 19.77 -58.84 -8.82
C TYR A 31 20.01 -59.74 -7.61
N TYR A 32 20.16 -59.18 -6.41
CA TYR A 32 20.36 -59.98 -5.21
C TYR A 32 19.17 -60.89 -4.90
N GLN A 33 17.93 -60.42 -5.12
CA GLN A 33 16.74 -61.26 -4.97
C GLN A 33 16.73 -62.42 -5.97
N LEU A 34 16.98 -62.14 -7.26
CA LEU A 34 16.97 -63.17 -8.30
C LEU A 34 18.09 -64.20 -8.09
N SER A 35 19.30 -63.75 -7.76
CA SER A 35 20.42 -64.63 -7.46
C SER A 35 20.13 -65.52 -6.25
N GLY A 36 19.49 -64.98 -5.20
CA GLY A 36 19.08 -65.77 -4.04
C GLY A 36 18.02 -66.81 -4.40
N LEU A 37 17.06 -66.45 -5.26
CA LEU A 37 15.95 -67.32 -5.67
C LEU A 37 16.44 -68.46 -6.57
N VAL A 38 17.37 -68.21 -7.49
CA VAL A 38 18.01 -69.25 -8.30
C VAL A 38 18.79 -70.24 -7.44
N LYS A 39 19.58 -69.75 -6.46
CA LYS A 39 20.33 -70.62 -5.55
C LYS A 39 19.40 -71.52 -4.74
N ALA A 40 18.36 -70.95 -4.12
CA ALA A 40 17.39 -71.70 -3.34
C ALA A 40 16.65 -72.76 -4.16
N ASN A 41 16.22 -72.44 -5.39
CA ASN A 41 15.54 -73.39 -6.26
C ASN A 41 16.43 -74.57 -6.66
N VAL A 42 17.72 -74.33 -6.90
CA VAL A 42 18.66 -75.39 -7.29
C VAL A 42 19.01 -76.27 -6.10
N ASP A 43 19.23 -75.68 -4.92
CA ASP A 43 19.41 -76.42 -3.66
C ASP A 43 18.20 -77.33 -3.39
N GLU A 44 16.98 -76.81 -3.52
CA GLU A 44 15.74 -77.55 -3.32
C GLU A 44 15.57 -78.67 -4.35
N TYR A 45 15.78 -78.37 -5.63
CA TYR A 45 15.62 -79.34 -6.71
C TYR A 45 16.62 -80.49 -6.61
N ALA A 46 17.88 -80.20 -6.29
CA ALA A 46 18.92 -81.21 -6.14
C ALA A 46 18.67 -82.12 -4.94
N THR A 47 18.29 -81.54 -3.80
CA THR A 47 17.92 -82.27 -2.60
C THR A 47 16.70 -83.16 -2.88
N LEU A 48 15.70 -82.66 -3.61
CA LEU A 48 14.51 -83.42 -3.99
C LEU A 48 14.85 -84.60 -4.91
N GLN A 49 15.69 -84.40 -5.93
CA GLN A 49 16.09 -85.47 -6.84
C GLN A 49 16.90 -86.55 -6.13
N MET A 50 17.86 -86.15 -5.30
CA MET A 50 18.65 -87.04 -4.46
C MET A 50 17.74 -87.85 -3.52
N SER A 51 16.89 -87.20 -2.73
CA SER A 51 16.04 -87.86 -1.74
C SER A 51 14.97 -88.75 -2.39
N SER A 52 14.34 -88.28 -3.47
CA SER A 52 13.32 -89.06 -4.21
C SER A 52 13.90 -90.33 -4.80
N ASN A 53 15.08 -90.26 -5.42
CA ASN A 53 15.69 -91.44 -6.04
C ASN A 53 16.38 -92.32 -5.01
N GLY A 54 16.92 -91.76 -3.92
CA GLY A 54 17.43 -92.51 -2.78
C GLY A 54 16.34 -93.35 -2.12
N ALA A 55 15.15 -92.75 -1.90
CA ALA A 55 13.98 -93.46 -1.42
C ALA A 55 13.52 -94.56 -2.38
N LYS A 56 13.63 -94.38 -3.71
CA LYS A 56 13.31 -95.43 -4.69
C LYS A 56 14.29 -96.60 -4.61
N VAL A 57 15.60 -96.33 -4.46
CA VAL A 57 16.61 -97.37 -4.23
C VAL A 57 16.32 -98.12 -2.92
N GLN A 58 16.05 -97.39 -1.84
CA GLN A 58 15.68 -97.99 -0.55
C GLN A 58 14.42 -98.85 -0.66
N ASN A 59 13.37 -98.36 -1.33
CA ASN A 59 12.12 -99.10 -1.51
C ASN A 59 12.31 -100.35 -2.38
N TYR A 60 13.14 -100.27 -3.43
CA TYR A 60 13.48 -101.41 -4.26
C TYR A 60 14.18 -102.51 -3.43
N MET A 61 15.22 -102.13 -2.68
CA MET A 61 15.95 -103.06 -1.82
C MET A 61 15.08 -103.61 -0.68
N SER A 62 14.24 -102.75 -0.08
CA SER A 62 13.30 -103.13 0.99
C SER A 62 12.21 -104.09 0.50
N SER A 63 11.70 -103.91 -0.72
CA SER A 63 10.71 -104.81 -1.32
C SER A 63 11.28 -106.21 -1.53
N ILE A 64 12.55 -106.30 -1.98
CA ILE A 64 13.26 -107.57 -2.12
C ILE A 64 13.48 -108.21 -0.74
N LYS A 65 13.99 -107.43 0.22
CA LYS A 65 14.22 -107.84 1.61
C LYS A 65 12.94 -108.41 2.24
N GLN A 66 11.83 -107.68 2.17
CA GLN A 66 10.56 -108.09 2.75
C GLN A 66 10.03 -109.36 2.07
N GLY A 67 10.18 -109.48 0.76
CA GLY A 67 9.77 -110.67 0.02
C GLY A 67 10.52 -111.94 0.44
N ILE A 68 11.85 -111.86 0.65
CA ILE A 68 12.63 -113.00 1.16
C ILE A 68 12.35 -113.28 2.64
N GLU A 69 12.17 -112.25 3.48
CA GLU A 69 11.85 -112.41 4.91
C GLU A 69 10.49 -113.07 5.13
N GLN A 70 9.45 -112.62 4.42
CA GLN A 70 8.11 -113.20 4.52
C GLN A 70 8.06 -114.64 3.99
N SER A 71 8.93 -114.97 3.04
CA SER A 71 9.01 -116.32 2.48
C SER A 71 9.88 -117.25 3.30
N ALA A 72 10.72 -116.74 4.20
CA ALA A 72 11.71 -117.52 4.94
C ALA A 72 11.11 -118.74 5.66
N GLU A 73 9.96 -118.58 6.32
CA GLU A 73 9.29 -119.67 7.04
C GLU A 73 8.83 -120.80 6.11
N LEU A 74 8.37 -120.46 4.89
CA LEU A 74 7.96 -121.44 3.87
C LEU A 74 9.15 -122.31 3.43
N PHE A 75 10.33 -121.71 3.27
CA PHE A 75 11.55 -122.43 2.90
C PHE A 75 12.12 -123.22 4.08
N ALA A 76 12.04 -122.70 5.31
CA ALA A 76 12.56 -123.38 6.50
C ALA A 76 11.87 -124.73 6.76
N GLY A 77 10.58 -124.86 6.43
CA GLY A 77 9.80 -126.10 6.62
C GLY A 77 9.76 -127.06 5.43
N ALA A 78 10.33 -126.70 4.30
CA ALA A 78 10.31 -127.53 3.09
C ALA A 78 11.53 -128.44 2.99
N THR A 79 11.32 -129.74 2.80
CA THR A 79 12.39 -130.75 2.58
C THR A 79 12.36 -131.36 1.17
N ASP A 80 11.30 -131.12 0.40
CA ASP A 80 11.11 -131.65 -0.95
C ASP A 80 11.65 -130.66 -2.01
N LYS A 81 12.65 -131.10 -2.79
CA LYS A 81 13.31 -130.28 -3.81
C LYS A 81 12.36 -129.70 -4.85
N VAL A 82 11.33 -130.45 -5.28
CA VAL A 82 10.36 -130.00 -6.30
C VAL A 82 9.49 -128.90 -5.72
N LYS A 83 9.07 -129.04 -4.45
CA LYS A 83 8.33 -127.99 -3.74
C LYS A 83 9.18 -126.73 -3.52
N ILE A 84 10.44 -126.88 -3.11
CA ILE A 84 11.38 -125.77 -2.92
C ILE A 84 11.59 -125.02 -4.24
N GLN A 85 11.81 -125.73 -5.35
CA GLN A 85 11.93 -125.11 -6.68
C GLN A 85 10.64 -124.38 -7.09
N GLY A 86 9.46 -124.92 -6.75
CA GLY A 86 8.18 -124.25 -6.96
C GLY A 86 8.05 -122.93 -6.18
N TYR A 87 8.52 -122.90 -4.93
CA TYR A 87 8.57 -121.69 -4.12
C TYR A 87 9.57 -120.68 -4.69
N LEU A 88 10.77 -121.11 -5.10
CA LEU A 88 11.75 -120.26 -5.78
C LEU A 88 11.18 -119.65 -7.07
N ASN A 89 10.48 -120.44 -7.88
CA ASN A 89 9.85 -119.96 -9.12
C ASN A 89 8.73 -118.96 -8.89
N SER A 90 7.96 -119.14 -7.81
CA SER A 90 6.92 -118.19 -7.44
C SER A 90 7.53 -116.89 -6.92
N LEU A 91 8.52 -117.01 -6.03
CA LEU A 91 9.19 -115.86 -5.41
C LEU A 91 10.00 -115.05 -6.42
N GLY A 92 10.74 -115.72 -7.32
CA GLY A 92 11.51 -115.08 -8.37
C GLY A 92 10.68 -114.38 -9.46
N ARG A 93 9.38 -114.71 -9.58
CA ARG A 93 8.44 -113.96 -10.43
C ARG A 93 7.84 -112.75 -9.71
N SER A 94 7.69 -112.79 -8.39
CA SER A 94 7.11 -111.70 -7.60
C SER A 94 8.14 -110.66 -7.15
N ILE A 95 9.39 -111.07 -6.96
CA ILE A 95 10.48 -110.20 -6.53
C ILE A 95 11.32 -109.83 -7.75
N SER A 96 11.60 -108.53 -7.91
CA SER A 96 12.51 -108.02 -8.95
C SER A 96 13.98 -108.21 -8.53
N ALA A 97 14.42 -109.45 -8.35
CA ALA A 97 15.82 -109.79 -8.08
C ALA A 97 16.47 -110.41 -9.34
N ALA A 98 17.80 -110.34 -9.43
CA ALA A 98 18.55 -111.00 -10.49
C ALA A 98 18.50 -112.53 -10.35
N ASP A 99 18.51 -113.09 -9.14
CA ASP A 99 18.21 -114.50 -8.88
C ASP A 99 17.70 -114.67 -7.45
N ILE A 100 16.95 -115.74 -7.18
CA ILE A 100 16.54 -116.11 -5.81
C ILE A 100 17.12 -117.49 -5.53
N ILE A 101 17.84 -117.59 -4.43
CA ILE A 101 18.70 -118.73 -4.12
C ILE A 101 18.44 -119.18 -2.69
N VAL A 102 18.33 -120.48 -2.44
CA VAL A 102 18.29 -121.03 -1.08
C VAL A 102 19.44 -122.02 -0.90
N GLY A 103 20.12 -121.93 0.25
CA GLY A 103 21.08 -122.91 0.71
C GLY A 103 20.62 -123.50 2.05
N TYR A 104 20.74 -124.79 2.23
CA TYR A 104 20.41 -125.49 3.48
C TYR A 104 21.68 -125.99 4.20
N GLU A 105 21.56 -126.21 5.51
CA GLU A 105 22.68 -126.61 6.37
C GLU A 105 23.24 -128.00 6.03
N ASP A 106 22.43 -128.87 5.42
CA ASP A 106 22.84 -130.16 4.88
C ASP A 106 23.72 -130.05 3.60
N GLY A 107 23.87 -128.84 3.05
CA GLY A 107 24.66 -128.54 1.87
C GLY A 107 23.87 -128.50 0.56
N MET A 108 22.53 -128.66 0.61
CA MET A 108 21.67 -128.52 -0.56
C MET A 108 21.52 -127.04 -0.96
N GLY A 109 21.76 -126.72 -2.23
CA GLY A 109 21.55 -125.40 -2.81
C GLY A 109 20.60 -125.46 -4.01
N LEU A 110 19.60 -124.57 -4.06
CA LEU A 110 18.67 -124.45 -5.19
C LEU A 110 18.52 -122.98 -5.59
N SER A 111 18.59 -122.71 -6.89
CA SER A 111 18.43 -121.39 -7.50
C SER A 111 17.18 -121.37 -8.38
N HIS A 112 16.49 -120.24 -8.37
CA HIS A 112 15.36 -119.98 -9.25
C HIS A 112 15.78 -120.07 -10.72
N LYS A 113 16.89 -119.43 -11.11
CA LYS A 113 17.36 -119.39 -12.51
C LYS A 113 18.21 -120.57 -12.93
N HIS A 114 19.06 -121.07 -12.03
CA HIS A 114 20.12 -122.04 -12.37
C HIS A 114 19.84 -123.45 -11.85
N GLY A 115 18.76 -123.65 -11.09
CA GLY A 115 18.42 -124.96 -10.51
C GLY A 115 19.35 -125.37 -9.38
N GLU A 116 19.58 -126.67 -9.22
CA GLU A 116 20.35 -127.23 -8.11
C GLU A 116 21.86 -126.96 -8.24
N PHE A 117 22.49 -126.54 -7.14
CA PHE A 117 23.94 -126.39 -7.02
C PHE A 117 24.40 -126.99 -5.68
N ASN A 118 25.07 -128.15 -5.74
CA ASN A 118 25.50 -128.92 -4.57
C ASN A 118 26.98 -129.32 -4.63
N ALA A 119 27.54 -129.59 -3.43
CA ALA A 119 28.78 -130.29 -3.08
C ALA A 119 29.91 -130.32 -4.15
N GLY A 120 30.86 -129.39 -3.99
CA GLY A 120 32.05 -129.17 -4.80
C GLY A 120 32.47 -127.69 -4.68
N ASN A 121 33.11 -127.12 -5.71
CA ASN A 121 33.48 -125.69 -5.78
C ASN A 121 32.31 -124.68 -5.68
N ALA A 122 31.08 -125.14 -5.40
CA ALA A 122 29.86 -124.34 -5.34
C ALA A 122 28.99 -124.67 -4.10
N ASP A 123 29.55 -125.08 -2.97
CA ASP A 123 28.79 -125.28 -1.72
C ASP A 123 28.15 -123.94 -1.24
N PRO A 124 26.81 -123.85 -1.08
CA PRO A 124 26.15 -122.63 -0.58
C PRO A 124 26.72 -122.15 0.75
N ARG A 125 27.14 -123.07 1.62
CA ARG A 125 27.67 -122.76 2.95
C ARG A 125 29.02 -122.07 2.89
N SER A 126 29.77 -122.24 1.79
CA SER A 126 31.05 -121.53 1.60
C SER A 126 30.86 -120.10 1.11
N ARG A 127 29.65 -119.72 0.67
CA ARG A 127 29.37 -118.41 0.08
C ARG A 127 29.27 -117.33 1.15
N THR A 128 29.76 -116.14 0.80
CA THR A 128 29.77 -114.96 1.69
C THR A 128 28.37 -114.63 2.23
N TRP A 129 27.35 -114.63 1.36
CA TRP A 129 25.97 -114.34 1.76
C TRP A 129 25.44 -115.34 2.80
N TYR A 130 25.76 -116.63 2.67
CA TYR A 130 25.32 -117.67 3.60
C TYR A 130 26.00 -117.49 4.97
N GLN A 131 27.32 -117.31 4.95
CA GLN A 131 28.11 -117.12 6.18
C GLN A 131 27.72 -115.84 6.92
N GLN A 132 27.47 -114.74 6.19
CA GLN A 132 27.05 -113.47 6.79
C GLN A 132 25.67 -113.58 7.44
N ALA A 133 24.67 -114.10 6.72
CA ALA A 133 23.31 -114.26 7.25
C ALA A 133 23.27 -115.19 8.47
N LYS A 134 24.04 -116.30 8.43
CA LYS A 134 24.16 -117.22 9.57
C LYS A 134 24.81 -116.57 10.79
N ARG A 135 25.83 -115.74 10.61
CA ARG A 135 26.54 -115.06 11.70
C ARG A 135 25.72 -113.94 12.34
N GLN A 136 25.03 -113.15 11.52
CA GLN A 136 24.26 -112.00 12.01
C GLN A 136 22.89 -112.39 12.55
N ALA A 137 22.38 -113.58 12.22
CA ALA A 137 21.05 -114.07 12.62
C ALA A 137 19.90 -113.11 12.24
N SER A 138 20.14 -112.24 11.26
CA SER A 138 19.20 -111.28 10.69
C SER A 138 19.47 -111.13 9.19
N THR A 139 18.55 -110.48 8.46
CA THR A 139 18.74 -110.24 7.03
C THR A 139 19.88 -109.27 6.79
N THR A 140 20.84 -109.71 5.99
CA THR A 140 22.06 -108.95 5.68
C THR A 140 22.18 -108.65 4.20
N VAL A 141 23.04 -107.71 3.84
CA VAL A 141 23.44 -107.43 2.45
C VAL A 141 24.95 -107.64 2.33
N THR A 142 25.38 -108.33 1.28
CA THR A 142 26.81 -108.51 1.04
C THR A 142 27.46 -107.21 0.56
N LYS A 143 28.79 -107.13 0.70
CA LYS A 143 29.58 -106.21 -0.12
C LYS A 143 29.42 -106.55 -1.60
N ILE A 144 29.72 -105.60 -2.49
CA ILE A 144 29.74 -105.86 -3.94
C ILE A 144 30.74 -106.98 -4.20
N TYR A 145 30.31 -107.98 -4.96
CA TYR A 145 31.19 -109.03 -5.43
C TYR A 145 30.85 -109.37 -6.89
N LYS A 146 31.78 -110.03 -7.56
CA LYS A 146 31.56 -110.53 -8.91
C LYS A 146 30.95 -111.93 -8.82
N ASP A 147 29.74 -112.09 -9.32
CA ASP A 147 29.09 -113.39 -9.30
C ASP A 147 29.81 -114.37 -10.25
N ASN A 148 30.03 -115.60 -9.77
CA ASN A 148 30.81 -116.60 -10.50
C ASN A 148 30.06 -117.16 -11.72
N ALA A 149 28.73 -117.11 -11.73
CA ALA A 149 27.92 -117.66 -12.83
C ALA A 149 27.72 -116.64 -13.95
N SER A 150 27.37 -115.41 -13.59
CA SER A 150 27.04 -114.33 -14.53
C SER A 150 28.23 -113.42 -14.87
N ASN A 151 29.31 -113.44 -14.08
CA ASN A 151 30.44 -112.51 -14.16
C ASN A 151 30.01 -111.03 -14.01
N GLN A 152 28.83 -110.78 -13.43
CA GLN A 152 28.29 -109.44 -13.17
C GLN A 152 28.59 -109.02 -11.73
N LEU A 153 28.70 -107.71 -11.51
CA LEU A 153 28.76 -107.15 -10.15
C LEU A 153 27.38 -107.27 -9.50
N MET A 154 27.35 -107.86 -8.33
CA MET A 154 26.15 -108.15 -7.58
C MET A 154 26.31 -107.80 -6.10
N VAL A 155 25.18 -107.52 -5.47
CA VAL A 155 25.01 -107.60 -4.01
C VAL A 155 23.90 -108.58 -3.71
N THR A 156 23.99 -109.26 -2.58
CA THR A 156 23.02 -110.28 -2.21
C THR A 156 22.38 -109.93 -0.90
N LEU A 157 21.05 -109.84 -0.89
CA LEU A 157 20.26 -109.81 0.34
C LEU A 157 20.06 -111.24 0.82
N ALA A 158 20.42 -111.54 2.06
CA ALA A 158 20.37 -112.91 2.58
C ALA A 158 19.72 -112.97 3.95
N THR A 159 18.66 -113.76 4.07
CA THR A 159 17.85 -113.97 5.28
C THR A 159 18.07 -115.38 5.83
N PRO A 160 18.43 -115.53 7.12
CA PRO A 160 18.56 -116.83 7.74
C PRO A 160 17.20 -117.51 7.90
N LEU A 161 17.16 -118.82 7.67
CA LEU A 161 15.97 -119.65 7.80
C LEU A 161 15.98 -120.36 9.15
N TYR A 162 14.92 -120.18 9.93
CA TYR A 162 14.73 -120.86 11.20
C TYR A 162 13.43 -121.66 11.21
N GLN A 163 13.49 -122.88 11.74
CA GLN A 163 12.30 -123.69 12.03
C GLN A 163 12.37 -124.15 13.49
N SER A 164 11.37 -123.81 14.29
CA SER A 164 11.33 -124.12 15.74
C SER A 164 12.61 -123.70 16.50
N GLY A 165 13.19 -122.55 16.14
CA GLY A 165 14.41 -122.02 16.75
C GLY A 165 15.73 -122.63 16.26
N GLN A 166 15.70 -123.63 15.39
CA GLN A 166 16.91 -124.19 14.78
C GLN A 166 17.19 -123.56 13.42
N PHE A 167 18.43 -123.17 13.18
CA PHE A 167 18.91 -122.69 11.88
C PHE A 167 18.86 -123.83 10.86
N LYS A 168 18.19 -123.60 9.73
CA LYS A 168 17.99 -124.59 8.66
C LYS A 168 18.74 -124.25 7.38
N GLY A 169 19.05 -122.98 7.15
CA GLY A 169 19.65 -122.53 5.91
C GLY A 169 19.56 -121.02 5.76
N VAL A 170 19.76 -120.53 4.54
CA VAL A 170 19.67 -119.11 4.18
C VAL A 170 18.95 -119.00 2.84
N LEU A 171 17.95 -118.12 2.78
CA LEU A 171 17.32 -117.67 1.54
C LEU A 171 17.94 -116.34 1.14
N ALA A 172 18.34 -116.23 -0.11
CA ALA A 172 19.08 -115.11 -0.66
C ALA A 172 18.46 -114.61 -1.96
N ALA A 173 18.59 -113.31 -2.20
CA ALA A 173 18.22 -112.65 -3.43
C ALA A 173 19.44 -111.90 -3.98
N ASP A 174 19.93 -112.33 -5.14
CA ASP A 174 21.01 -111.68 -5.84
C ASP A 174 20.46 -110.48 -6.61
N ILE A 175 21.16 -109.35 -6.50
CA ILE A 175 20.77 -108.08 -7.11
C ILE A 175 21.95 -107.62 -7.95
N ALA A 176 21.77 -107.59 -9.26
CA ALA A 176 22.75 -107.03 -10.17
C ALA A 176 22.86 -105.52 -9.92
N ILE A 177 24.09 -105.01 -9.80
CA ILE A 177 24.33 -103.58 -9.62
C ILE A 177 23.69 -102.75 -10.74
N ARG A 178 23.69 -103.27 -11.97
CA ARG A 178 23.02 -102.67 -13.13
C ARG A 178 21.51 -102.42 -12.93
N ALA A 179 20.85 -103.17 -12.05
CA ALA A 179 19.46 -102.91 -11.71
C ALA A 179 19.25 -101.59 -10.96
N LEU A 180 20.33 -101.00 -10.41
CA LEU A 180 20.32 -99.73 -9.70
C LEU A 180 20.55 -98.52 -10.62
N ASP A 181 21.22 -98.71 -11.77
CA ASP A 181 21.55 -97.64 -12.71
C ASP A 181 20.35 -96.74 -13.09
N PRO A 182 19.14 -97.27 -13.38
CA PRO A 182 18.00 -96.42 -13.74
C PRO A 182 17.57 -95.45 -12.64
N PHE A 183 17.85 -95.74 -11.37
CA PHE A 183 17.56 -94.81 -10.27
C PHE A 183 18.58 -93.67 -10.21
N ILE A 184 19.83 -93.95 -10.58
CA ILE A 184 20.93 -92.99 -10.57
C ILE A 184 20.84 -92.08 -11.79
N GLU A 185 20.61 -92.64 -12.98
CA GLU A 185 20.39 -91.86 -14.21
C GLU A 185 19.21 -90.89 -14.08
N ARG A 186 18.10 -91.32 -13.46
CA ARG A 186 16.91 -90.47 -13.24
C ARG A 186 17.09 -89.39 -12.18
N ALA A 187 18.16 -89.46 -11.37
CA ALA A 187 18.49 -88.42 -10.42
C ALA A 187 19.29 -87.27 -11.05
N THR A 188 19.77 -87.46 -12.29
CA THR A 188 20.51 -86.42 -13.01
C THR A 188 19.59 -85.46 -13.77
N PHE A 189 20.06 -84.23 -13.88
CA PHE A 189 19.55 -83.12 -14.67
C PHE A 189 20.72 -82.37 -15.34
N PRO A 190 20.50 -81.46 -16.31
CA PRO A 190 21.59 -80.81 -17.04
C PRO A 190 22.63 -80.18 -16.11
N GLY A 191 23.91 -80.54 -16.29
CA GLY A 191 25.02 -80.06 -15.46
C GLY A 191 25.15 -80.75 -14.10
N SER A 192 24.47 -81.88 -13.87
CA SER A 192 24.62 -82.68 -12.65
C SER A 192 25.10 -84.10 -12.94
N ILE A 193 25.78 -84.67 -11.95
CA ILE A 193 26.16 -86.08 -11.87
C ILE A 193 25.48 -86.68 -10.64
N ALA A 194 25.11 -87.95 -10.72
CA ALA A 194 24.57 -88.71 -9.60
C ALA A 194 25.35 -90.01 -9.41
N ALA A 195 25.50 -90.41 -8.16
CA ALA A 195 26.23 -91.61 -7.76
C ALA A 195 25.64 -92.24 -6.50
N LEU A 196 25.92 -93.53 -6.32
CA LEU A 196 25.55 -94.33 -5.16
C LEU A 196 26.81 -95.02 -4.66
N TYR A 197 27.12 -94.83 -3.38
CA TYR A 197 28.32 -95.36 -2.73
C TYR A 197 27.97 -96.24 -1.54
N ASP A 198 28.83 -97.22 -1.22
CA ASP A 198 28.70 -98.01 0.00
C ASP A 198 29.19 -97.27 1.25
N ASP A 199 29.12 -97.92 2.40
CA ASP A 199 29.56 -97.38 3.69
C ASP A 199 31.08 -97.18 3.81
N THR A 200 31.83 -97.56 2.78
CA THR A 200 33.28 -97.37 2.66
C THR A 200 33.66 -96.43 1.51
N GLY A 201 32.69 -95.76 0.89
CA GLY A 201 32.93 -94.86 -0.25
C GLY A 201 33.19 -95.56 -1.57
N LEU A 202 32.99 -96.89 -1.66
CA LEU A 202 33.13 -97.64 -2.92
C LEU A 202 31.92 -97.37 -3.81
N THR A 203 32.18 -97.13 -5.09
CA THR A 203 31.13 -96.87 -6.09
C THR A 203 30.26 -98.11 -6.30
N ILE A 204 28.96 -97.95 -6.06
CA ILE A 204 27.93 -98.91 -6.42
C ILE A 204 27.45 -98.64 -7.84
N SER A 205 27.02 -97.42 -8.14
CA SER A 205 26.59 -97.00 -9.48
C SER A 205 26.81 -95.50 -9.62
N SER A 206 27.24 -95.01 -10.79
CA SER A 206 27.49 -93.60 -11.02
C SER A 206 27.28 -93.21 -12.47
N THR A 207 26.92 -91.95 -12.66
CA THR A 207 26.90 -91.24 -13.96
C THR A 207 28.11 -90.32 -14.13
N GLY A 208 28.99 -90.27 -13.12
CA GLY A 208 30.22 -89.47 -13.13
C GLY A 208 31.30 -90.09 -14.02
N GLU A 209 32.13 -89.22 -14.59
CA GLU A 209 33.20 -89.62 -15.53
C GLU A 209 34.37 -90.36 -14.86
N VAL A 210 34.52 -90.20 -13.55
CA VAL A 210 35.65 -90.73 -12.77
C VAL A 210 35.29 -92.00 -11.99
N ASP A 211 34.01 -92.29 -11.83
CA ASP A 211 33.53 -93.39 -11.00
C ASP A 211 33.35 -94.68 -11.82
N VAL A 212 33.93 -95.78 -11.36
CA VAL A 212 33.81 -97.12 -11.94
C VAL A 212 33.16 -98.06 -10.90
N PRO A 213 31.92 -98.54 -11.13
CA PRO A 213 31.22 -99.45 -10.23
C PRO A 213 32.08 -100.65 -9.79
N GLY A 214 32.19 -100.85 -8.47
CA GLY A 214 32.94 -101.95 -7.86
C GLY A 214 34.47 -101.80 -7.87
N GLU A 215 35.02 -100.76 -8.48
CA GLU A 215 36.46 -100.53 -8.58
C GLU A 215 36.89 -99.23 -7.87
N SER A 216 36.26 -98.09 -8.19
CA SER A 216 36.68 -96.80 -7.67
C SER A 216 36.03 -96.46 -6.33
N ARG A 217 36.82 -95.82 -5.46
CA ARG A 217 36.37 -95.14 -4.24
C ARG A 217 36.42 -93.64 -4.44
N LEU A 218 35.60 -92.90 -3.72
CA LEU A 218 35.68 -91.43 -3.69
C LEU A 218 37.11 -90.96 -3.35
N SER A 219 37.73 -91.55 -2.34
CA SER A 219 39.12 -91.28 -1.92
C SER A 219 40.20 -91.63 -2.96
N ASP A 220 39.89 -92.30 -4.07
CA ASP A 220 40.86 -92.51 -5.15
C ASP A 220 41.17 -91.19 -5.90
N PHE A 221 40.34 -90.16 -5.70
CA PHE A 221 40.52 -88.84 -6.30
C PHE A 221 40.80 -87.79 -5.22
N GLU A 222 41.99 -87.17 -5.25
CA GLU A 222 42.45 -86.18 -4.26
C GLU A 222 41.37 -85.13 -3.90
N PRO A 223 40.64 -84.51 -4.86
CA PRO A 223 39.64 -83.50 -4.54
C PRO A 223 38.37 -84.03 -3.84
N LEU A 224 38.15 -85.36 -3.88
CA LEU A 224 36.98 -86.01 -3.33
C LEU A 224 37.24 -86.64 -1.95
N VAL A 225 38.47 -86.59 -1.45
CA VAL A 225 38.83 -87.13 -0.13
C VAL A 225 38.04 -86.41 0.98
N GLU A 226 37.95 -85.09 0.92
CA GLU A 226 37.17 -84.30 1.89
C GLU A 226 35.67 -84.58 1.75
N LEU A 227 35.19 -84.70 0.52
CA LEU A 227 33.79 -85.04 0.24
C LEU A 227 33.41 -86.40 0.84
N GLU A 228 34.26 -87.42 0.72
CA GLU A 228 34.03 -88.72 1.34
C GLU A 228 33.98 -88.62 2.87
N GLN A 229 34.90 -87.89 3.49
CA GLN A 229 34.91 -87.72 4.96
C GLN A 229 33.62 -87.05 5.46
N ILE A 230 33.17 -85.99 4.78
CA ILE A 230 31.96 -85.28 5.17
C ILE A 230 30.74 -86.17 4.92
N MET A 231 30.68 -86.87 3.78
CA MET A 231 29.63 -87.82 3.45
C MET A 231 29.49 -88.92 4.52
N LEU A 232 30.60 -89.55 4.90
CA LEU A 232 30.61 -90.60 5.91
C LEU A 232 30.35 -90.07 7.33
N SER A 233 30.66 -88.80 7.63
CA SER A 233 30.39 -88.18 8.94
C SER A 233 28.90 -87.99 9.24
N LYS A 234 28.06 -87.91 8.19
CA LYS A 234 26.61 -87.63 8.27
C LYS A 234 26.25 -86.29 8.95
N GLN A 235 27.20 -85.36 9.11
CA GLN A 235 26.95 -84.08 9.81
C GLN A 235 26.41 -82.97 8.89
N GLN A 236 26.73 -83.04 7.61
CA GLN A 236 26.29 -82.10 6.59
C GLN A 236 25.75 -82.91 5.43
N ASN A 237 24.77 -82.39 4.68
CA ASN A 237 24.19 -83.07 3.52
C ASN A 237 24.59 -82.40 2.20
N MET A 238 25.55 -81.46 2.27
CA MET A 238 26.03 -80.69 1.13
C MET A 238 27.49 -80.30 1.35
N HIS A 239 28.28 -80.34 0.28
CA HIS A 239 29.65 -79.84 0.28
C HIS A 239 30.05 -79.33 -1.11
N GLU A 240 30.82 -78.25 -1.15
CA GLU A 240 31.36 -77.71 -2.41
C GLU A 240 32.76 -78.29 -2.63
N PHE A 241 33.05 -78.71 -3.86
CA PHE A 241 34.33 -79.31 -4.23
C PHE A 241 34.66 -78.98 -5.67
N GLU A 242 35.92 -79.17 -6.06
CA GLU A 242 36.35 -78.98 -7.44
C GLU A 242 36.67 -80.35 -8.07
N LEU A 243 36.12 -80.63 -9.25
CA LEU A 243 36.44 -81.84 -9.98
C LEU A 243 36.72 -81.49 -11.45
N LEU A 244 37.91 -81.89 -11.94
CA LEU A 244 38.37 -81.60 -13.30
C LEU A 244 38.37 -80.11 -13.67
N GLY A 245 38.65 -79.20 -12.72
CA GLY A 245 38.66 -77.75 -12.97
C GLY A 245 37.30 -77.07 -12.87
N ILE A 246 36.25 -77.80 -12.46
CA ILE A 246 34.88 -77.30 -12.36
C ILE A 246 34.44 -77.32 -10.91
N ASP A 247 34.06 -76.15 -10.39
CA ASP A 247 33.42 -76.02 -9.08
C ASP A 247 32.05 -76.70 -9.10
N LYS A 248 31.88 -77.69 -8.23
CA LYS A 248 30.64 -78.44 -8.04
C LYS A 248 30.11 -78.30 -6.63
N ILE A 249 28.81 -78.48 -6.47
CA ILE A 249 28.15 -78.63 -5.17
C ILE A 249 27.56 -80.03 -5.11
N ALA A 250 28.09 -80.88 -4.23
CA ALA A 250 27.53 -82.19 -3.93
C ALA A 250 26.46 -82.06 -2.85
N TYR A 251 25.34 -82.76 -3.05
CA TYR A 251 24.32 -83.06 -2.07
C TYR A 251 24.34 -84.56 -1.86
N PHE A 252 24.30 -85.03 -0.62
CA PHE A 252 24.29 -86.46 -0.34
C PHE A 252 23.38 -86.82 0.84
N GLU A 253 22.78 -88.00 0.75
CA GLU A 253 21.85 -88.53 1.74
C GLU A 253 22.05 -90.04 1.94
N THR A 254 21.74 -90.51 3.15
CA THR A 254 21.84 -91.92 3.52
C THR A 254 20.64 -92.72 3.00
N VAL A 255 20.92 -93.84 2.34
CA VAL A 255 19.96 -94.84 1.88
C VAL A 255 20.10 -96.08 2.76
N THR A 256 19.12 -96.34 3.64
CA THR A 256 19.19 -97.47 4.58
C THR A 256 18.78 -98.77 3.89
N ILE A 257 19.69 -99.74 3.80
CA ILE A 257 19.45 -101.03 3.15
C ILE A 257 19.03 -102.09 4.17
N THR A 258 19.81 -102.21 5.25
CA THR A 258 19.53 -103.08 6.41
C THR A 258 19.77 -102.28 7.70
N GLN A 259 19.57 -102.89 8.87
CA GLN A 259 19.84 -102.20 10.15
C GLN A 259 21.32 -101.80 10.29
N ASP A 260 22.22 -102.57 9.69
CA ASP A 260 23.67 -102.41 9.82
C ASP A 260 24.35 -101.90 8.53
N THR A 261 23.61 -101.72 7.44
CA THR A 261 24.17 -101.28 6.15
C THR A 261 23.43 -100.07 5.60
N THR A 262 24.20 -99.00 5.39
CA THR A 262 23.74 -97.74 4.80
C THR A 262 24.59 -97.46 3.56
N TRP A 263 23.93 -97.09 2.47
CA TRP A 263 24.58 -96.55 1.28
C TRP A 263 24.38 -95.03 1.24
N PHE A 264 25.11 -94.35 0.37
CA PHE A 264 25.04 -92.91 0.20
C PHE A 264 24.67 -92.59 -1.22
N MET A 265 23.56 -91.88 -1.41
CA MET A 265 23.21 -91.31 -2.69
C MET A 265 23.75 -89.89 -2.76
N LEU A 266 24.47 -89.57 -3.82
CA LEU A 266 25.08 -88.28 -4.07
C LEU A 266 24.58 -87.71 -5.39
N VAL A 267 24.29 -86.42 -5.42
CA VAL A 267 24.05 -85.64 -6.63
C VAL A 267 24.95 -84.41 -6.58
N ALA A 268 25.82 -84.21 -7.56
CA ALA A 268 26.70 -83.04 -7.66
C ALA A 268 26.39 -82.18 -8.89
N ILE A 269 26.39 -80.87 -8.74
CA ILE A 269 25.98 -79.90 -9.79
C ILE A 269 27.12 -78.92 -10.09
N ASP A 270 27.32 -78.61 -11.37
CA ASP A 270 28.24 -77.57 -11.82
C ASP A 270 27.75 -76.17 -11.44
N LYS A 271 28.54 -75.41 -10.67
CA LYS A 271 28.21 -74.01 -10.34
C LYS A 271 28.10 -73.13 -11.58
N SER A 272 28.90 -73.39 -12.61
CA SER A 272 28.89 -72.62 -13.86
C SER A 272 27.56 -72.76 -14.61
N VAL A 273 26.97 -73.96 -14.64
CA VAL A 273 25.66 -74.21 -15.24
C VAL A 273 24.56 -73.56 -14.40
N MET A 274 24.65 -73.63 -13.07
CA MET A 274 23.72 -72.97 -12.14
C MET A 274 23.63 -71.45 -12.36
N TYR A 275 24.77 -70.77 -12.56
CA TYR A 275 24.81 -69.31 -12.69
C TYR A 275 24.66 -68.80 -14.13
N SER A 276 24.73 -69.68 -15.15
CA SER A 276 24.56 -69.29 -16.55
C SER A 276 23.18 -68.63 -16.82
N ALA A 277 22.14 -69.06 -16.13
CA ALA A 277 20.79 -68.48 -16.19
C ALA A 277 20.71 -67.02 -15.64
N LEU A 278 21.66 -66.60 -14.80
CA LEU A 278 21.71 -65.21 -14.30
C LEU A 278 22.32 -64.25 -15.33
N GLY A 279 23.21 -64.74 -16.21
CA GLY A 279 23.91 -63.92 -17.21
C GLY A 279 22.98 -63.24 -18.21
N ASP A 280 22.03 -63.99 -18.79
CA ASP A 280 21.06 -63.45 -19.75
C ASP A 280 20.04 -62.51 -19.08
N SER A 281 19.72 -62.78 -17.81
CA SER A 281 18.83 -61.93 -17.01
C SER A 281 19.47 -60.58 -16.65
N LEU A 282 20.80 -60.54 -16.49
CA LEU A 282 21.56 -59.32 -16.20
C LEU A 282 21.58 -58.34 -17.37
N VAL A 283 21.76 -58.84 -18.59
CA VAL A 283 21.81 -57.99 -19.81
C VAL A 283 20.44 -57.37 -20.10
N SER A 284 19.37 -58.16 -20.02
CA SER A 284 18.00 -57.67 -20.23
C SER A 284 17.55 -56.66 -19.15
N SER A 285 17.92 -56.90 -17.89
CA SER A 285 17.62 -55.99 -16.77
C SER A 285 18.40 -54.68 -16.86
N SER A 286 19.66 -54.73 -17.29
CA SER A 286 20.50 -53.53 -17.48
C SER A 286 19.98 -52.64 -18.62
N LEU A 287 19.56 -53.25 -19.74
CA LEU A 287 18.98 -52.52 -20.87
C LEU A 287 17.64 -51.87 -20.50
N THR A 288 16.76 -52.60 -19.81
CA THR A 288 15.46 -52.07 -19.38
C THR A 288 15.61 -50.91 -18.41
N THR A 289 16.56 -51.02 -17.46
CA THR A 289 16.88 -49.93 -16.52
C THR A 289 17.41 -48.69 -17.26
N PHE A 290 18.30 -48.87 -18.23
CA PHE A 290 18.82 -47.76 -19.03
C PHE A 290 17.72 -47.04 -19.82
N VAL A 291 16.83 -47.78 -20.48
CA VAL A 291 15.69 -47.21 -21.23
C VAL A 291 14.75 -46.44 -20.30
N LEU A 292 14.44 -46.98 -19.12
CA LEU A 292 13.59 -46.30 -18.14
C LEU A 292 14.22 -45.01 -17.61
N ILE A 293 15.53 -45.00 -17.34
CA ILE A 293 16.25 -43.77 -16.94
C ILE A 293 16.13 -42.70 -18.03
N VAL A 294 16.33 -43.07 -19.30
CA VAL A 294 16.23 -42.13 -20.43
C VAL A 294 14.81 -41.58 -20.57
N LEU A 295 13.79 -42.45 -20.54
CA LEU A 295 12.39 -42.04 -20.64
C LEU A 295 11.96 -41.16 -19.45
N SER A 296 12.32 -41.52 -18.22
CA SER A 296 12.04 -40.71 -17.03
C SER A 296 12.73 -39.35 -17.08
N THR A 297 13.97 -39.29 -17.59
CA THR A 297 14.70 -38.03 -17.77
C THR A 297 14.00 -37.11 -18.77
N ILE A 298 13.58 -37.65 -19.91
CA ILE A 298 12.82 -36.89 -20.92
C ILE A 298 11.48 -36.42 -20.34
N ALA A 299 10.73 -37.30 -19.68
CA ALA A 299 9.43 -36.97 -19.09
C ALA A 299 9.55 -35.86 -18.03
N ILE A 300 10.53 -35.95 -17.13
CA ILE A 300 10.79 -34.93 -16.10
C ILE A 300 11.20 -33.61 -16.73
N TYR A 301 12.06 -33.64 -17.73
CA TYR A 301 12.48 -32.43 -18.43
C TYR A 301 11.30 -31.72 -19.09
N VAL A 302 10.40 -32.47 -19.73
CA VAL A 302 9.19 -31.92 -20.38
C VAL A 302 8.20 -31.39 -19.35
N LEU A 303 7.87 -32.17 -18.31
CA LEU A 303 6.92 -31.76 -17.26
C LEU A 303 7.40 -30.52 -16.50
N LEU A 304 8.67 -30.50 -16.08
CA LEU A 304 9.24 -29.33 -15.40
C LEU A 304 9.35 -28.14 -16.35
N SER A 305 9.63 -28.34 -17.64
CA SER A 305 9.66 -27.24 -18.61
C SER A 305 8.28 -26.63 -18.87
N TYR A 306 7.23 -27.45 -18.86
CA TYR A 306 5.86 -26.98 -18.96
C TYR A 306 5.40 -26.26 -17.68
N ALA A 307 5.70 -26.81 -16.51
CA ALA A 307 5.35 -26.23 -15.21
C ALA A 307 6.09 -24.91 -14.93
N TYR A 308 7.31 -24.73 -15.45
CA TYR A 308 8.12 -23.52 -15.20
C TYR A 308 7.83 -22.37 -16.18
N ARG A 309 7.07 -22.61 -17.26
CA ARG A 309 6.76 -21.59 -18.28
C ARG A 309 5.99 -20.37 -17.73
N PRO A 310 4.97 -20.52 -16.86
CA PRO A 310 4.26 -19.38 -16.26
C PRO A 310 5.16 -18.58 -15.30
N VAL A 311 6.09 -19.23 -14.60
CA VAL A 311 7.06 -18.58 -13.70
C VAL A 311 8.00 -17.66 -14.48
N GLU A 312 8.37 -18.05 -15.71
CA GLU A 312 9.19 -17.21 -16.58
C GLU A 312 8.41 -16.00 -17.14
N ALA A 313 7.11 -16.17 -17.45
CA ALA A 313 6.23 -15.06 -17.81
C ALA A 313 6.01 -14.08 -16.65
N LEU A 314 5.84 -14.60 -15.43
CA LEU A 314 5.78 -13.83 -14.19
C LEU A 314 7.07 -13.01 -13.99
N LYS A 315 8.22 -13.68 -14.06
CA LYS A 315 9.54 -13.03 -13.96
C LYS A 315 9.71 -11.94 -15.03
N LYS A 316 9.35 -12.21 -16.28
CA LYS A 316 9.48 -11.24 -17.37
C LYS A 316 8.61 -10.02 -17.14
N THR A 317 7.36 -10.20 -16.72
CA THR A 317 6.43 -9.08 -16.48
C THR A 317 6.86 -8.25 -15.27
N VAL A 318 7.29 -8.88 -14.17
CA VAL A 318 7.83 -8.16 -13.01
C VAL A 318 9.12 -7.42 -13.35
N ASN A 319 10.00 -8.01 -14.16
CA ASN A 319 11.24 -7.37 -14.60
C ASN A 319 10.96 -6.23 -15.59
N GLU A 320 9.99 -6.37 -16.49
CA GLU A 320 9.50 -5.28 -17.34
C GLU A 320 8.84 -4.16 -16.54
N LEU A 321 8.18 -4.48 -15.41
CA LEU A 321 7.62 -3.48 -14.50
C LEU A 321 8.71 -2.77 -13.68
N SER A 322 9.79 -3.47 -13.30
CA SER A 322 10.89 -2.90 -12.50
C SER A 322 11.94 -2.15 -13.33
N ASN A 323 12.16 -2.58 -14.58
CA ASN A 323 13.20 -2.03 -15.46
C ASN A 323 12.64 -1.30 -16.70
N GLY A 324 11.33 -1.38 -16.95
CA GLY A 324 10.68 -0.77 -18.11
C GLY A 324 10.07 0.60 -17.82
N ASN A 325 9.57 1.23 -18.89
CA ASN A 325 9.07 2.61 -19.00
C ASN A 325 7.76 2.90 -18.20
N GLY A 326 7.54 2.27 -17.03
CA GLY A 326 6.37 2.52 -16.19
C GLY A 326 5.02 2.12 -16.84
N ASP A 327 4.99 1.13 -17.73
CA ASP A 327 3.75 0.76 -18.43
C ASP A 327 2.79 -0.06 -17.56
N LEU A 328 1.86 0.65 -16.89
CA LEU A 328 0.82 0.08 -16.01
C LEU A 328 -0.39 -0.44 -16.79
N THR A 329 -0.39 -0.42 -18.14
CA THR A 329 -1.47 -1.01 -18.96
C THR A 329 -1.31 -2.51 -19.17
N LYS A 330 -0.12 -3.06 -18.91
CA LYS A 330 0.16 -4.49 -19.07
C LYS A 330 -0.51 -5.32 -17.97
N ARG A 331 -0.91 -6.54 -18.32
CA ARG A 331 -1.53 -7.51 -17.40
C ARG A 331 -0.95 -8.90 -17.62
N LEU A 332 -0.86 -9.68 -16.55
CA LEU A 332 -0.55 -11.10 -16.60
C LEU A 332 -1.78 -11.87 -17.09
N LYS A 333 -1.59 -12.80 -18.04
CA LYS A 333 -2.66 -13.67 -18.52
C LYS A 333 -2.93 -14.75 -17.47
N VAL A 334 -4.15 -14.78 -16.93
CA VAL A 334 -4.59 -15.78 -15.95
C VAL A 334 -5.19 -16.96 -16.72
N GLU A 335 -4.43 -18.03 -16.90
CA GLU A 335 -4.88 -19.23 -17.64
C GLU A 335 -5.21 -20.42 -16.73
N ARG A 336 -4.96 -20.31 -15.42
CA ARG A 336 -5.06 -21.42 -14.46
C ARG A 336 -5.74 -21.01 -13.16
N GLU A 337 -6.31 -21.98 -12.46
CA GLU A 337 -6.92 -21.84 -11.13
C GLU A 337 -6.02 -22.40 -10.02
N ASP A 338 -4.71 -22.50 -10.26
CA ASP A 338 -3.71 -22.90 -9.27
C ASP A 338 -3.06 -21.68 -8.57
N ASP A 339 -2.13 -21.94 -7.65
CA ASP A 339 -1.40 -20.89 -6.91
C ASP A 339 -0.74 -19.85 -7.83
N LEU A 340 -0.29 -20.26 -9.03
CA LEU A 340 0.32 -19.35 -10.01
C LEU A 340 -0.74 -18.45 -10.69
N GLY A 341 -1.94 -18.98 -10.90
CA GLY A 341 -3.10 -18.21 -11.33
C GLY A 341 -3.54 -17.16 -10.30
N GLU A 342 -3.54 -17.53 -9.01
CA GLU A 342 -3.84 -16.61 -7.91
C GLU A 342 -2.80 -15.48 -7.80
N ILE A 343 -1.51 -15.81 -7.81
CA ILE A 343 -0.43 -14.80 -7.84
C ILE A 343 -0.56 -13.86 -9.04
N SER A 344 -0.96 -14.38 -10.21
CA SER A 344 -1.18 -13.55 -11.40
C SER A 344 -2.36 -12.59 -11.24
N ARG A 345 -3.44 -13.01 -10.56
CA ARG A 345 -4.57 -12.15 -10.21
C ARG A 345 -4.17 -11.07 -9.22
N ASP A 346 -3.45 -11.41 -8.17
CA ASP A 346 -3.02 -10.45 -7.13
C ASP A 346 -2.08 -9.39 -7.70
N ILE A 347 -1.14 -9.76 -8.56
CA ILE A 347 -0.30 -8.79 -9.27
C ILE A 347 -1.12 -7.90 -10.20
N ASN A 348 -2.10 -8.44 -10.91
CA ASN A 348 -2.98 -7.62 -11.75
C ASN A 348 -3.79 -6.60 -10.91
N THR A 349 -4.30 -7.02 -9.75
CA THR A 349 -4.97 -6.14 -8.78
C THR A 349 -4.03 -5.05 -8.27
N PHE A 350 -2.79 -5.41 -7.93
CA PHE A 350 -1.76 -4.46 -7.53
C PHE A 350 -1.46 -3.42 -8.62
N ILE A 351 -1.27 -3.86 -9.88
CA ILE A 351 -1.07 -2.96 -11.03
C ILE A 351 -2.30 -2.05 -11.24
N GLN A 352 -3.51 -2.58 -11.11
CA GLN A 352 -4.74 -1.79 -11.23
C GLN A 352 -4.85 -0.71 -10.14
N ASN A 353 -4.49 -1.03 -8.90
CA ASN A 353 -4.49 -0.06 -7.80
C ASN A 353 -3.43 1.03 -8.04
N LEU A 354 -2.24 0.67 -8.50
CA LEU A 354 -1.20 1.66 -8.88
C LEU A 354 -1.66 2.56 -10.04
N GLN A 355 -2.28 1.97 -11.06
CA GLN A 355 -2.81 2.72 -12.21
C GLN A 355 -3.89 3.72 -11.77
N THR A 356 -4.78 3.31 -10.88
CA THR A 356 -5.84 4.18 -10.32
C THR A 356 -5.22 5.32 -9.51
N MET A 357 -4.30 5.00 -8.60
CA MET A 357 -3.60 6.00 -7.79
C MET A 357 -2.84 7.02 -8.66
N MET A 358 -2.17 6.58 -9.73
CA MET A 358 -1.47 7.49 -10.64
C MET A 358 -2.44 8.36 -11.45
N ARG A 359 -3.63 7.86 -11.82
CA ARG A 359 -4.68 8.67 -12.45
C ARG A 359 -5.22 9.73 -11.49
N ASP A 360 -5.50 9.37 -10.24
CA ASP A 360 -5.99 10.30 -9.23
C ASP A 360 -4.96 11.41 -8.94
N ILE A 361 -3.66 11.05 -8.90
CA ILE A 361 -2.57 12.03 -8.78
C ILE A 361 -2.49 12.92 -10.04
N ALA A 362 -2.65 12.37 -11.25
CA ALA A 362 -2.64 13.16 -12.48
C ALA A 362 -3.79 14.19 -12.50
N GLU A 363 -4.99 13.76 -12.14
CA GLU A 363 -6.17 14.63 -12.05
C GLU A 363 -6.01 15.72 -10.98
N SER A 364 -5.53 15.34 -9.79
CA SER A 364 -5.23 16.28 -8.71
C SER A 364 -4.14 17.29 -9.12
N SER A 365 -3.12 16.84 -9.85
CA SER A 365 -2.06 17.70 -10.39
C SER A 365 -2.60 18.69 -11.42
N GLN A 366 -3.53 18.28 -12.28
CA GLN A 366 -4.20 19.17 -13.22
C GLN A 366 -5.07 20.23 -12.50
N TYR A 367 -5.76 19.83 -11.42
CA TYR A 367 -6.52 20.75 -10.58
C TYR A 367 -5.60 21.79 -9.92
N ILE A 368 -4.47 21.36 -9.34
CA ILE A 368 -3.46 22.25 -8.77
C ILE A 368 -2.90 23.21 -9.83
N ALA A 369 -2.64 22.74 -11.06
CA ALA A 369 -2.16 23.58 -12.15
C ALA A 369 -3.15 24.71 -12.47
N THR A 370 -4.44 24.37 -12.56
CA THR A 370 -5.51 25.35 -12.80
C THR A 370 -5.61 26.35 -11.64
N SER A 371 -5.53 25.88 -10.39
CA SER A 371 -5.54 26.76 -9.21
C SER A 371 -4.32 27.70 -9.16
N VAL A 372 -3.16 27.26 -9.62
CA VAL A 372 -1.97 28.10 -9.74
C VAL A 372 -2.17 29.20 -10.78
N ASP A 373 -2.77 28.89 -11.92
CA ASP A 373 -3.08 29.89 -12.95
C ASP A 373 -4.10 30.92 -12.45
N ASP A 374 -5.15 30.47 -11.73
CA ASP A 374 -6.13 31.34 -11.09
C ASP A 374 -5.48 32.27 -10.05
N LEU A 375 -4.55 31.75 -9.24
CA LEU A 375 -3.78 32.57 -8.28
C LEU A 375 -2.90 33.61 -8.97
N GLN A 376 -2.29 33.28 -10.11
CA GLN A 376 -1.50 34.25 -10.88
C GLN A 376 -2.36 35.37 -11.47
N ALA A 377 -3.54 35.03 -12.01
CA ALA A 377 -4.51 36.00 -12.51
C ALA A 377 -5.02 36.91 -11.38
N LEU A 378 -5.38 36.32 -10.23
CA LEU A 378 -5.82 37.05 -9.05
C LEU A 378 -4.73 38.02 -8.54
N ARG A 379 -3.47 37.58 -8.52
CA ARG A 379 -2.34 38.44 -8.15
C ARG A 379 -2.21 39.65 -9.08
N GLN A 380 -2.30 39.44 -10.38
CA GLN A 380 -2.20 40.54 -11.34
C GLN A 380 -3.32 41.56 -11.12
N SER A 381 -4.55 41.10 -10.93
CA SER A 381 -5.69 41.96 -10.58
C SER A 381 -5.47 42.70 -9.25
N ASN A 382 -4.94 42.04 -8.22
CA ASN A 382 -4.66 42.67 -6.94
C ASN A 382 -3.60 43.76 -7.05
N ASN A 383 -2.53 43.55 -7.82
CA ASN A 383 -1.49 44.56 -8.00
C ASN A 383 -2.02 45.82 -8.70
N GLU A 384 -2.90 45.66 -9.69
CA GLU A 384 -3.55 46.80 -10.35
C GLU A 384 -4.43 47.60 -9.38
N VAL A 385 -5.19 46.89 -8.54
CA VAL A 385 -6.04 47.51 -7.49
C VAL A 385 -5.21 48.21 -6.42
N LEU A 386 -4.11 47.61 -5.98
CA LEU A 386 -3.23 48.20 -4.97
C LEU A 386 -2.56 49.49 -5.47
N GLU A 387 -2.12 49.51 -6.73
CA GLU A 387 -1.55 50.73 -7.31
C GLU A 387 -2.59 51.84 -7.45
N ALA A 388 -3.83 51.49 -7.83
CA ALA A 388 -4.94 52.44 -7.83
C ALA A 388 -5.21 53.01 -6.43
N HIS A 389 -5.27 52.16 -5.40
CA HIS A 389 -5.46 52.60 -4.02
C HIS A 389 -4.31 53.46 -3.50
N ARG A 390 -3.07 53.18 -3.90
CA ARG A 390 -1.90 54.02 -3.55
C ARG A 390 -2.05 55.43 -4.10
N LEU A 391 -2.42 55.54 -5.38
CA LEU A 391 -2.65 56.84 -6.04
C LEU A 391 -3.82 57.60 -5.41
N GLU A 392 -4.94 56.92 -5.17
CA GLU A 392 -6.14 57.51 -4.57
C GLU A 392 -5.87 57.97 -3.13
N THR A 393 -5.15 57.18 -2.33
CA THR A 393 -4.73 57.53 -0.96
C THR A 393 -3.88 58.79 -0.95
N SER A 394 -2.91 58.89 -1.88
CA SER A 394 -2.05 60.07 -2.00
C SER A 394 -2.82 61.32 -2.43
N GLN A 395 -3.79 61.19 -3.35
CA GLN A 395 -4.65 62.29 -3.75
C GLN A 395 -5.53 62.79 -2.60
N VAL A 396 -6.15 61.89 -1.85
CA VAL A 396 -6.98 62.25 -0.70
C VAL A 396 -6.13 62.93 0.39
N ALA A 397 -4.93 62.43 0.68
CA ALA A 397 -4.02 63.08 1.63
C ALA A 397 -3.62 64.49 1.20
N THR A 398 -3.43 64.71 -0.11
CA THR A 398 -3.14 66.05 -0.66
C THR A 398 -4.34 66.97 -0.50
N ALA A 399 -5.54 66.51 -0.86
CA ALA A 399 -6.79 67.27 -0.72
C ALA A 399 -7.09 67.63 0.75
N LEU A 400 -6.75 66.76 1.71
CA LEU A 400 -6.92 67.03 3.14
C LEU A 400 -5.94 68.08 3.66
N ASN A 401 -4.71 68.10 3.17
CA ASN A 401 -3.77 69.17 3.49
C ASN A 401 -4.28 70.52 2.95
N GLU A 402 -4.76 70.56 1.71
CA GLU A 402 -5.39 71.75 1.14
C GLU A 402 -6.64 72.17 1.92
N MET A 403 -7.47 71.22 2.35
CA MET A 403 -8.67 71.49 3.16
C MET A 403 -8.31 72.04 4.54
N SER A 404 -7.27 71.53 5.20
CA SER A 404 -6.82 72.04 6.50
C SER A 404 -6.25 73.46 6.38
N ALA A 405 -5.45 73.71 5.34
CA ALA A 405 -4.94 75.05 5.04
C ALA A 405 -6.08 76.03 4.76
N SER A 406 -7.02 75.66 3.89
CA SER A 406 -8.19 76.50 3.58
C SER A 406 -9.07 76.77 4.81
N SER A 407 -9.26 75.77 5.68
CA SER A 407 -10.00 75.94 6.94
C SER A 407 -9.29 76.92 7.89
N THR A 408 -7.97 76.87 7.95
CA THR A 408 -7.16 77.82 8.72
C THR A 408 -7.29 79.25 8.17
N ASP A 409 -7.26 79.40 6.84
CA ASP A 409 -7.46 80.70 6.18
C ASP A 409 -8.87 81.25 6.44
N VAL A 410 -9.91 80.42 6.40
CA VAL A 410 -11.28 80.81 6.75
C VAL A 410 -11.35 81.28 8.20
N ALA A 411 -10.73 80.57 9.14
CA ALA A 411 -10.70 80.97 10.55
C ALA A 411 -10.02 82.35 10.73
N ASN A 412 -8.86 82.55 10.11
CA ASN A 412 -8.13 83.82 10.15
C ASN A 412 -8.91 84.98 9.51
N ASN A 413 -9.53 84.75 8.35
CA ASN A 413 -10.37 85.74 7.68
C ASN A 413 -11.60 86.11 8.52
N THR A 414 -12.14 85.13 9.24
CA THR A 414 -13.30 85.36 10.11
C THR A 414 -12.92 86.15 11.36
N GLU A 415 -11.74 85.92 11.93
CA GLU A 415 -11.20 86.74 13.02
C GLU A 415 -10.99 88.19 12.58
N ASN A 416 -10.47 88.41 11.37
CA ASN A 416 -10.39 89.75 10.77
C ASN A 416 -11.78 90.37 10.59
N ALA A 417 -12.77 89.59 10.16
CA ALA A 417 -14.16 90.08 10.03
C ALA A 417 -14.76 90.49 11.38
N VAL A 418 -14.49 89.74 12.47
CA VAL A 418 -14.87 90.11 13.85
C VAL A 418 -14.28 91.46 14.25
N ASN A 419 -13.00 91.70 13.95
CA ASN A 419 -12.35 92.97 14.25
C ASN A 419 -13.01 94.14 13.49
N VAL A 420 -13.32 93.95 12.21
CA VAL A 420 -14.01 94.96 11.38
C VAL A 420 -15.43 95.22 11.87
N THR A 421 -16.20 94.18 12.22
CA THR A 421 -17.56 94.34 12.76
C THR A 421 -17.55 95.04 14.11
N THR A 422 -16.60 94.71 14.99
CA THR A 422 -16.43 95.37 16.30
C THR A 422 -16.16 96.86 16.12
N SER A 423 -15.20 97.23 15.26
CA SER A 423 -14.89 98.64 14.97
C SER A 423 -16.08 99.37 14.33
N THR A 424 -16.82 98.71 13.43
CA THR A 424 -18.02 99.28 12.79
C THR A 424 -19.12 99.54 13.82
N ASN A 425 -19.30 98.62 14.77
CA ASN A 425 -20.27 98.78 15.87
C ASN A 425 -19.92 99.96 16.77
N GLU A 426 -18.64 100.10 17.15
CA GLU A 426 -18.15 101.26 17.92
C GLU A 426 -18.39 102.58 17.18
N GLN A 427 -18.12 102.62 15.87
CA GLN A 427 -18.34 103.80 15.04
C GLN A 427 -19.82 104.17 14.92
N ALA A 428 -20.71 103.17 14.81
CA ALA A 428 -22.16 103.37 14.78
C ALA A 428 -22.69 103.90 16.12
N LEU A 429 -22.23 103.34 17.25
CA LEU A 429 -22.56 103.83 18.59
C LEU A 429 -22.09 105.26 18.81
N HIS A 430 -20.86 105.58 18.41
CA HIS A 430 -20.34 106.94 18.47
C HIS A 430 -21.17 107.91 17.61
N SER A 431 -21.52 107.51 16.38
CA SER A 431 -22.38 108.31 15.50
C SER A 431 -23.76 108.55 16.11
N LYS A 432 -24.34 107.53 16.77
CA LYS A 432 -25.61 107.65 17.49
C LYS A 432 -25.52 108.69 18.61
N GLN A 433 -24.42 108.70 19.36
CA GLN A 433 -24.16 109.68 20.41
C GLN A 433 -24.08 111.12 19.86
N VAL A 434 -23.37 111.31 18.74
CA VAL A 434 -23.25 112.62 18.07
C VAL A 434 -24.60 113.12 17.57
N VAL A 435 -25.39 112.26 16.90
CA VAL A 435 -26.73 112.63 16.39
C VAL A 435 -27.69 112.91 17.54
N SER A 436 -27.64 112.15 18.63
CA SER A 436 -28.45 112.44 19.83
C SER A 436 -28.12 113.81 20.42
N GLY A 437 -26.84 114.21 20.42
CA GLY A 437 -26.43 115.57 20.82
C GLY A 437 -26.94 116.65 19.85
N ALA A 438 -26.95 116.37 18.54
CA ALA A 438 -27.52 117.27 17.55
C ALA A 438 -29.04 117.45 17.73
N THR A 439 -29.78 116.38 18.03
CA THR A 439 -31.22 116.45 18.34
C THR A 439 -31.49 117.33 19.56
N GLN A 440 -30.67 117.22 20.61
CA GLN A 440 -30.78 118.11 21.78
C GLN A 440 -30.53 119.57 21.39
N ASN A 441 -29.48 119.86 20.61
CA ASN A 441 -29.19 121.22 20.16
C ASN A 441 -30.33 121.82 19.31
N VAL A 442 -31.00 121.00 18.47
CA VAL A 442 -32.18 121.44 17.71
C VAL A 442 -33.35 121.73 18.65
N SER A 443 -33.57 120.89 19.67
CA SER A 443 -34.61 121.13 20.68
C SER A 443 -34.36 122.45 21.42
N ASP A 444 -33.13 122.71 21.86
CA ASP A 444 -32.74 123.94 22.53
C ASP A 444 -32.91 125.17 21.59
N LEU A 445 -32.63 125.00 20.30
CA LEU A 445 -32.84 126.04 19.29
C LEU A 445 -34.33 126.36 19.11
N VAL A 446 -35.21 125.36 19.09
CA VAL A 446 -36.66 125.57 19.03
C VAL A 446 -37.13 126.42 20.22
N GLU A 447 -36.69 126.11 21.43
CA GLU A 447 -37.02 126.90 22.63
C GLU A 447 -36.53 128.36 22.51
N LYS A 448 -35.30 128.57 22.03
CA LYS A 448 -34.73 129.91 21.79
C LYS A 448 -35.51 130.72 20.76
N VAL A 449 -35.98 130.06 19.70
CA VAL A 449 -36.80 130.65 18.62
C VAL A 449 -38.18 131.03 19.15
N GLU A 450 -38.80 130.19 20.00
CA GLU A 450 -40.07 130.50 20.67
C GLU A 450 -39.94 131.70 21.61
N GLU A 451 -38.87 131.78 22.41
CA GLU A 451 -38.57 132.93 23.27
C GLU A 451 -38.46 134.23 22.44
N SER A 452 -37.69 134.17 21.35
CA SER A 452 -37.51 135.30 20.43
C SER A 452 -38.83 135.74 19.79
N SER A 453 -39.69 134.78 19.42
CA SER A 453 -41.04 135.05 18.91
C SER A 453 -41.89 135.81 19.92
N GLY A 454 -41.81 135.43 21.20
CA GLY A 454 -42.51 136.09 22.30
C GLY A 454 -42.08 137.55 22.47
N GLN A 455 -40.76 137.80 22.45
CA GLN A 455 -40.19 139.14 22.57
C GLN A 455 -40.61 140.05 21.41
N ILE A 456 -40.64 139.55 20.16
CA ILE A 456 -41.07 140.34 19.00
C ILE A 456 -42.57 140.63 19.04
N ASN A 457 -43.39 139.67 19.46
CA ASN A 457 -44.82 139.91 19.66
C ASN A 457 -45.07 141.02 20.70
N GLN A 458 -44.33 140.99 21.82
CA GLN A 458 -44.40 142.05 22.82
C GLN A 458 -43.96 143.41 22.25
N MET A 459 -42.87 143.45 21.47
CA MET A 459 -42.44 144.66 20.77
C MET A 459 -43.50 145.18 19.81
N GLY A 460 -44.21 144.31 19.10
CA GLY A 460 -45.34 144.68 18.24
C GLY A 460 -46.45 145.40 19.03
N GLN A 461 -46.80 144.89 20.21
CA GLN A 461 -47.78 145.53 21.10
C GLN A 461 -47.32 146.91 21.59
N GLU A 462 -46.02 147.07 21.90
CA GLU A 462 -45.46 148.37 22.29
C GLU A 462 -45.49 149.39 21.13
N ILE A 463 -45.21 148.94 19.91
CA ILE A 463 -45.29 149.77 18.69
C ILE A 463 -46.74 150.25 18.44
N ASP A 464 -47.73 149.39 18.65
CA ASP A 464 -49.15 149.76 18.53
C ASP A 464 -49.55 150.80 19.58
N ASN A 465 -49.07 150.65 20.82
CA ASN A 465 -49.28 151.64 21.89
C ASN A 465 -48.66 153.01 21.54
N ILE A 466 -47.43 153.02 21.01
CA ILE A 466 -46.76 154.26 20.57
C ILE A 466 -47.55 154.91 19.42
N SER A 467 -48.05 154.12 18.48
CA SER A 467 -48.89 154.60 17.37
C SER A 467 -50.14 155.31 17.88
N ALA A 468 -50.80 154.76 18.90
CA ALA A 468 -51.97 155.36 19.53
C ALA A 468 -51.64 156.70 20.22
N VAL A 469 -50.51 156.79 20.92
CA VAL A 469 -50.05 158.04 21.55
C VAL A 469 -49.72 159.11 20.51
N LEU A 470 -49.01 158.75 19.43
CA LEU A 470 -48.67 159.68 18.36
C LEU A 470 -49.91 160.24 17.66
N LYS A 471 -50.95 159.42 17.48
CA LYS A 471 -52.24 159.88 16.96
C LYS A 471 -52.84 160.97 17.85
N VAL A 472 -52.85 160.78 19.17
CA VAL A 472 -53.33 161.80 20.12
C VAL A 472 -52.48 163.07 20.06
N ILE A 473 -51.14 162.97 19.94
CA ILE A 473 -50.27 164.14 19.80
C ILE A 473 -50.55 164.88 18.49
N GLY A 474 -50.75 164.16 17.38
CA GLY A 474 -51.17 164.75 16.10
C GLY A 474 -52.50 165.48 16.22
N ASP A 475 -53.51 164.83 16.81
CA ASP A 475 -54.82 165.44 17.06
C ASP A 475 -54.70 166.73 17.92
N ILE A 476 -53.81 166.73 18.94
CA ILE A 476 -53.51 167.92 19.77
C ILE A 476 -52.79 169.00 18.96
N ALA A 477 -51.82 168.64 18.12
CA ALA A 477 -51.08 169.59 17.29
C ALA A 477 -52.01 170.25 16.25
N GLU A 478 -52.89 169.48 15.62
CA GLU A 478 -53.93 170.01 14.73
C GLU A 478 -54.89 170.97 15.46
N GLN A 479 -55.37 170.58 16.64
CA GLN A 479 -56.18 171.46 17.49
C GLN A 479 -55.43 172.74 17.88
N THR A 480 -54.14 172.63 18.23
CA THR A 480 -53.31 173.78 18.61
C THR A 480 -53.07 174.70 17.42
N ASN A 481 -52.89 174.15 16.22
CA ASN A 481 -52.76 174.92 14.97
C ASN A 481 -54.05 175.70 14.65
N LEU A 482 -55.22 175.09 14.85
CA LEU A 482 -56.53 175.73 14.70
C LEU A 482 -56.75 176.84 15.74
N LEU A 483 -56.40 176.59 17.00
CA LEU A 483 -56.47 177.60 18.07
C LEU A 483 -55.54 178.79 17.79
N ALA A 484 -54.30 178.52 17.36
CA ALA A 484 -53.32 179.53 17.00
C ALA A 484 -53.76 180.35 15.79
N LEU A 485 -54.37 179.73 14.77
CA LEU A 485 -54.95 180.43 13.63
C LEU A 485 -56.07 181.37 14.06
N ASN A 486 -56.98 180.92 14.92
CA ASN A 486 -58.04 181.77 15.46
C ASN A 486 -57.45 182.96 16.27
N ALA A 487 -56.40 182.73 17.04
CA ALA A 487 -55.69 183.78 17.79
C ALA A 487 -54.97 184.78 16.86
N ALA A 488 -54.34 184.32 15.78
CA ALA A 488 -53.68 185.18 14.78
C ALA A 488 -54.70 186.07 14.04
N ILE A 489 -55.87 185.51 13.69
CA ILE A 489 -56.99 186.26 13.10
C ILE A 489 -57.46 187.38 14.05
N GLU A 490 -57.66 187.08 15.34
CA GLU A 490 -58.13 188.06 16.31
C GLU A 490 -57.05 189.12 16.65
N ALA A 491 -55.77 188.74 16.64
CA ALA A 491 -54.64 189.66 16.81
C ALA A 491 -54.51 190.63 15.62
N ALA A 492 -54.73 190.17 14.38
CA ALA A 492 -54.79 191.03 13.20
C ALA A 492 -55.98 192.02 13.27
N ARG A 493 -57.09 191.58 13.87
CA ARG A 493 -58.29 192.40 14.08
C ARG A 493 -58.09 193.55 15.08
N ALA A 494 -57.19 193.37 16.06
CA ALA A 494 -56.86 194.38 17.08
C ALA A 494 -55.86 195.47 16.60
N GLY A 495 -55.35 195.40 15.37
CA GLY A 495 -54.47 196.42 14.78
C GLY A 495 -53.12 196.56 15.51
N GLU A 496 -52.61 197.80 15.67
CA GLU A 496 -51.29 198.07 16.30
C GLU A 496 -51.17 197.53 17.74
N GLN A 497 -52.27 197.40 18.49
CA GLN A 497 -52.25 196.86 19.86
C GLN A 497 -52.10 195.32 19.91
N GLY A 498 -52.45 194.61 18.83
CA GLY A 498 -52.39 193.15 18.73
C GLY A 498 -51.07 192.60 18.21
N ARG A 499 -50.13 193.46 17.84
CA ARG A 499 -48.92 193.10 17.10
C ARG A 499 -48.01 192.11 17.84
N GLY A 500 -47.88 192.24 19.16
CA GLY A 500 -47.15 191.27 19.99
C GLY A 500 -47.85 189.91 20.10
N PHE A 501 -49.19 189.90 20.16
CA PHE A 501 -49.99 188.67 20.19
C PHE A 501 -49.99 187.95 18.84
N ALA A 502 -49.98 188.67 17.71
CA ALA A 502 -49.89 188.09 16.38
C ALA A 502 -48.58 187.30 16.20
N VAL A 503 -47.45 187.86 16.65
CA VAL A 503 -46.15 187.17 16.61
C VAL A 503 -46.17 185.88 17.43
N VAL A 504 -46.75 185.90 18.63
CA VAL A 504 -46.86 184.69 19.46
C VAL A 504 -47.81 183.66 18.82
N ALA A 505 -48.93 184.09 18.23
CA ALA A 505 -49.88 183.20 17.57
C ALA A 505 -49.26 182.53 16.32
N ASP A 506 -48.51 183.28 15.50
CA ASP A 506 -47.78 182.73 14.37
C ASP A 506 -46.66 181.77 14.82
N GLU A 507 -45.96 182.06 15.92
CA GLU A 507 -44.94 181.17 16.49
C GLU A 507 -45.56 179.86 17.03
N VAL A 508 -46.71 179.94 17.71
CA VAL A 508 -47.47 178.76 18.18
C VAL A 508 -48.01 177.96 16.99
N ARG A 509 -48.47 178.63 15.92
CA ARG A 509 -48.93 177.98 14.69
C ARG A 509 -47.80 177.25 13.98
N ALA A 510 -46.64 177.89 13.86
CA ALA A 510 -45.43 177.29 13.31
C ALA A 510 -44.96 176.10 14.16
N LEU A 511 -45.02 176.20 15.49
CA LEU A 511 -44.69 175.11 16.40
C LEU A 511 -45.67 173.94 16.24
N ALA A 512 -46.97 174.19 16.20
CA ALA A 512 -48.00 173.17 16.01
C ALA A 512 -47.88 172.47 14.65
N SER A 513 -47.59 173.21 13.57
CA SER A 513 -47.28 172.63 12.26
C SER A 513 -46.03 171.75 12.31
N ARG A 514 -44.94 172.22 12.95
CA ARG A 514 -43.73 171.42 13.14
C ARG A 514 -43.99 170.16 13.97
N THR A 515 -44.86 170.23 14.99
CA THR A 515 -45.27 169.06 15.77
C THR A 515 -46.05 168.07 14.91
N GLN A 516 -46.97 168.52 14.05
CA GLN A 516 -47.73 167.68 13.14
C GLN A 516 -46.85 167.00 12.08
N ASP A 517 -45.90 167.73 11.51
CA ASP A 517 -44.94 167.19 10.56
C ASP A 517 -44.07 166.12 11.24
N SER A 518 -43.60 166.40 12.47
CA SER A 518 -42.81 165.46 13.26
C SER A 518 -43.60 164.20 13.65
N THR A 519 -44.86 164.32 14.08
CA THR A 519 -45.69 163.15 14.40
C THR A 519 -45.97 162.30 13.17
N THR A 520 -46.15 162.91 12.00
CA THR A 520 -46.32 162.21 10.72
C THR A 520 -45.06 161.44 10.33
N GLU A 521 -43.88 162.05 10.48
CA GLU A 521 -42.59 161.39 10.22
C GLU A 521 -42.34 160.21 11.17
N ILE A 522 -42.64 160.37 12.47
CA ILE A 522 -42.55 159.28 13.44
C ILE A 522 -43.57 158.19 13.13
N HIS A 523 -44.81 158.54 12.76
CA HIS A 523 -45.84 157.58 12.38
C HIS A 523 -45.41 156.72 11.17
N ASN A 524 -44.81 157.33 10.15
CA ASN A 524 -44.24 156.60 9.01
C ASN A 524 -43.09 155.67 9.44
N THR A 525 -42.23 156.11 10.36
CA THR A 525 -41.15 155.28 10.91
C THR A 525 -41.69 154.08 11.70
N ILE A 526 -42.76 154.29 12.47
CA ILE A 526 -43.46 153.26 13.23
C ILE A 526 -44.14 152.24 12.30
N ASN A 527 -44.80 152.69 11.23
CA ASN A 527 -45.37 151.79 10.23
C ASN A 527 -44.30 150.92 9.57
N ARG A 528 -43.12 151.49 9.27
CA ARG A 528 -41.97 150.73 8.75
C ARG A 528 -41.42 149.74 9.78
N LEU A 529 -41.36 150.13 11.07
CA LEU A 529 -40.97 149.23 12.17
C LEU A 529 -41.97 148.07 12.33
N ASN A 530 -43.27 148.33 12.30
CA ASN A 530 -44.31 147.29 12.37
C ASN A 530 -44.19 146.30 11.20
N ALA A 531 -44.08 146.81 9.96
CA ALA A 531 -43.84 145.97 8.78
C ALA A 531 -42.56 145.13 8.90
N SER A 532 -41.48 145.70 9.45
CA SER A 532 -40.24 144.98 9.71
C SER A 532 -40.44 143.89 10.77
N SER A 533 -41.14 144.18 11.88
CA SER A 533 -41.45 143.21 12.92
C SER A 533 -42.25 142.03 12.37
N GLN A 534 -43.26 142.28 11.55
CA GLN A 534 -44.04 141.22 10.89
C GLN A 534 -43.18 140.35 9.98
N SER A 535 -42.22 140.95 9.25
CA SER A 535 -41.27 140.19 8.44
C SER A 535 -40.38 139.28 9.30
N VAL A 536 -39.97 139.73 10.49
CA VAL A 536 -39.17 138.89 11.41
C VAL A 536 -40.01 137.76 12.00
N ILE A 537 -41.28 138.00 12.35
CA ILE A 537 -42.21 136.95 12.81
C ILE A 537 -42.33 135.83 11.75
N ASN A 538 -42.55 136.19 10.48
CA ASN A 538 -42.63 135.20 9.41
C ASN A 538 -41.31 134.41 9.26
N GLY A 539 -40.15 135.07 9.43
CA GLY A 539 -38.85 134.41 9.42
C GLY A 539 -38.65 133.44 10.59
N ILE A 540 -39.15 133.79 11.78
CA ILE A 540 -39.15 132.95 12.98
C ILE A 540 -40.04 131.72 12.78
N GLU A 541 -41.26 131.88 12.25
CA GLU A 541 -42.16 130.76 11.96
C GLU A 541 -41.52 129.79 10.95
N SER A 542 -40.91 130.31 9.89
CA SER A 542 -40.17 129.48 8.93
C SER A 542 -38.99 128.76 9.58
N THR A 543 -38.24 129.43 10.46
CA THR A 543 -37.11 128.82 11.17
C THR A 543 -37.58 127.71 12.11
N LYS A 544 -38.69 127.93 12.81
CA LYS A 544 -39.32 126.92 13.68
C LYS A 544 -39.73 125.69 12.88
N ALA A 545 -40.38 125.87 11.73
CA ALA A 545 -40.77 124.76 10.84
C ALA A 545 -39.55 123.94 10.40
N SER A 546 -38.47 124.60 9.98
CA SER A 546 -37.21 123.93 9.60
C SER A 546 -36.56 123.17 10.76
N CYS A 547 -36.65 123.69 12.00
CA CYS A 547 -36.12 123.00 13.17
C CYS A 547 -36.93 121.74 13.51
N VAL A 548 -38.25 121.78 13.39
CA VAL A 548 -39.12 120.60 13.58
C VAL A 548 -38.79 119.52 12.55
N GLU A 549 -38.66 119.90 11.28
CA GLU A 549 -38.27 118.97 10.22
C GLU A 549 -36.88 118.38 10.47
N ALA A 550 -35.90 119.20 10.87
CA ALA A 550 -34.57 118.74 11.22
C ALA A 550 -34.57 117.75 12.41
N SER A 551 -35.41 117.98 13.42
CA SER A 551 -35.57 117.08 14.56
C SER A 551 -36.20 115.74 14.17
N GLU A 552 -37.19 115.74 13.27
CA GLU A 552 -37.78 114.50 12.75
C GLU A 552 -36.76 113.69 11.94
N GLN A 553 -35.97 114.37 11.10
CA GLN A 553 -34.88 113.74 10.33
C GLN A 553 -33.79 113.14 11.24
N THR A 554 -33.38 113.84 12.31
CA THR A 554 -32.39 113.28 13.24
C THR A 554 -32.93 112.07 14.01
N HIS A 555 -34.22 112.05 14.34
CA HIS A 555 -34.86 110.86 14.93
C HIS A 555 -34.80 109.64 13.99
N LEU A 556 -35.10 109.81 12.70
CA LEU A 556 -34.98 108.75 11.71
C LEU A 556 -33.54 108.23 11.58
N VAL A 557 -32.55 109.12 11.65
CA VAL A 557 -31.13 108.73 11.63
C VAL A 557 -30.77 107.87 12.85
N VAL A 558 -31.27 108.22 14.04
CA VAL A 558 -31.04 107.43 15.26
C VAL A 558 -31.63 106.02 15.13
N GLU A 559 -32.85 105.90 14.61
CA GLU A 559 -33.50 104.60 14.39
C GLU A 559 -32.71 103.72 13.39
N ASN A 560 -32.24 104.32 12.29
CA ASN A 560 -31.41 103.62 11.32
C ASN A 560 -30.06 103.16 11.91
N LEU A 561 -29.44 103.97 12.77
CA LEU A 561 -28.21 103.59 13.47
C LEU A 561 -28.44 102.42 14.45
N ASP A 562 -29.60 102.37 15.11
CA ASP A 562 -29.98 101.22 15.94
C ASP A 562 -30.15 99.94 15.14
N GLN A 563 -30.74 100.02 13.94
CA GLN A 563 -30.83 98.88 13.03
C GLN A 563 -29.44 98.42 12.56
N ILE A 564 -28.52 99.35 12.31
CA ILE A 564 -27.13 99.03 11.94
C ILE A 564 -26.41 98.32 13.09
N VAL A 565 -26.48 98.83 14.32
CA VAL A 565 -25.88 98.21 15.51
C VAL A 565 -26.37 96.77 15.69
N ASN A 566 -27.69 96.56 15.60
CA ASN A 566 -28.27 95.21 15.72
C ASN A 566 -27.82 94.27 14.59
N SER A 567 -27.76 94.78 13.35
CA SER A 567 -27.33 93.98 12.19
C SER A 567 -25.85 93.60 12.29
N VAL A 568 -24.99 94.53 12.70
CA VAL A 568 -23.56 94.28 12.90
C VAL A 568 -23.33 93.30 14.05
N GLY A 569 -24.12 93.39 15.13
CA GLY A 569 -24.12 92.37 16.20
C GLY A 569 -24.44 90.97 15.67
N GLY A 570 -25.46 90.84 14.82
CA GLY A 570 -25.79 89.56 14.17
C GLY A 570 -24.66 89.03 13.27
N ILE A 571 -23.97 89.89 12.52
CA ILE A 571 -22.81 89.50 11.70
C ILE A 571 -21.65 89.01 12.61
N ASN A 572 -21.42 89.68 13.73
CA ASN A 572 -20.39 89.28 14.68
C ASN A 572 -20.64 87.86 15.23
N ASP A 573 -21.87 87.55 15.61
CA ASP A 573 -22.26 86.22 16.09
C ASP A 573 -22.08 85.14 15.01
N LEU A 574 -22.44 85.45 13.76
CA LEU A 574 -22.19 84.56 12.61
C LEU A 574 -20.70 84.31 12.40
N ASN A 575 -19.86 85.33 12.49
CA ASN A 575 -18.42 85.18 12.38
C ASN A 575 -17.87 84.27 13.49
N ILE A 576 -18.33 84.40 14.75
CA ILE A 576 -17.89 83.49 15.82
C ILE A 576 -18.23 82.02 15.48
N GLN A 577 -19.41 81.76 14.93
CA GLN A 577 -19.81 80.41 14.51
C GLN A 577 -18.98 79.90 13.33
N ILE A 578 -18.70 80.73 12.33
CA ILE A 578 -17.88 80.35 11.18
C ILE A 578 -16.44 80.02 11.63
N ALA A 579 -15.86 80.81 12.53
CA ALA A 579 -14.52 80.55 13.06
C ALA A 579 -14.46 79.21 13.83
N ALA A 580 -15.48 78.92 14.64
CA ALA A 580 -15.59 77.64 15.35
C ALA A 580 -15.73 76.46 14.37
N ALA A 581 -16.57 76.58 13.35
CA ALA A 581 -16.77 75.56 12.32
C ALA A 581 -15.49 75.31 11.51
N ALA A 582 -14.78 76.36 11.12
CA ALA A 582 -13.52 76.27 10.39
C ALA A 582 -12.43 75.58 11.22
N LYS A 583 -12.35 75.88 12.53
CA LYS A 583 -11.42 75.20 13.44
C LYS A 583 -11.73 73.71 13.59
N GLN A 584 -13.02 73.36 13.71
CA GLN A 584 -13.45 71.96 13.71
C GLN A 584 -13.10 71.26 12.40
N GLN A 585 -13.32 71.91 11.25
CA GLN A 585 -13.00 71.36 9.93
C GLN A 585 -11.49 71.10 9.76
N SER A 586 -10.64 71.99 10.26
CA SER A 586 -9.18 71.76 10.29
C SER A 586 -8.81 70.54 11.14
N SER A 587 -9.35 70.43 12.36
CA SER A 587 -9.08 69.26 13.23
C SER A 587 -9.55 67.94 12.63
N VAL A 588 -10.74 67.91 12.00
CA VAL A 588 -11.24 66.72 11.29
C VAL A 588 -10.35 66.39 10.09
N SER A 589 -9.88 67.40 9.35
CA SER A 589 -8.98 67.19 8.22
C SER A 589 -7.65 66.57 8.65
N GLU A 590 -7.08 67.00 9.78
CA GLU A 590 -5.87 66.40 10.36
C GLU A 590 -6.09 64.95 10.81
N GLU A 591 -7.24 64.65 11.41
CA GLU A 591 -7.60 63.28 11.81
C GLU A 591 -7.73 62.35 10.61
N ILE A 592 -8.46 62.79 9.56
CA ILE A 592 -8.58 62.01 8.33
C ILE A 592 -7.20 61.87 7.67
N ASN A 593 -6.35 62.89 7.69
CA ASN A 593 -4.99 62.79 7.14
C ASN A 593 -4.15 61.73 7.87
N ARG A 594 -4.25 61.64 9.22
CA ARG A 594 -3.63 60.54 9.98
C ARG A 594 -4.18 59.18 9.57
N ASN A 595 -5.49 59.06 9.35
CA ASN A 595 -6.09 57.82 8.86
C ASN A 595 -5.60 57.46 7.45
N MET A 596 -5.38 58.44 6.56
CA MET A 596 -4.81 58.18 5.23
C MET A 596 -3.38 57.65 5.31
N VAL A 597 -2.56 58.12 6.26
CA VAL A 597 -1.23 57.54 6.52
C VAL A 597 -1.36 56.07 6.92
N THR A 598 -2.26 55.73 7.85
CA THR A 598 -2.51 54.34 8.24
C THR A 598 -3.01 53.49 7.07
N ILE A 599 -3.86 54.04 6.19
CA ILE A 599 -4.30 53.35 4.96
C ILE A 599 -3.12 53.12 4.01
N SER A 600 -2.24 54.09 3.85
CA SER A 600 -1.02 53.95 3.04
C SER A 600 -0.14 52.79 3.56
N ASP A 601 0.08 52.73 4.87
CA ASP A 601 0.85 51.64 5.50
C ASP A 601 0.18 50.28 5.27
N MET A 602 -1.17 50.20 5.36
CA MET A 602 -1.92 48.98 5.06
C MET A 602 -1.80 48.56 3.60
N VAL A 603 -1.84 49.50 2.65
CA VAL A 603 -1.65 49.22 1.22
C VAL A 603 -0.26 48.64 0.98
N GLU A 604 0.79 49.20 1.60
CA GLU A 604 2.15 48.68 1.51
C GLU A 604 2.29 47.28 2.11
N GLN A 605 1.65 47.02 3.25
CA GLN A 605 1.63 45.69 3.86
C GLN A 605 0.91 44.64 2.99
N VAL A 606 -0.21 45.02 2.36
CA VAL A 606 -0.94 44.13 1.44
C VAL A 606 -0.12 43.87 0.17
N ALA A 607 0.59 44.87 -0.33
CA ALA A 607 1.52 44.68 -1.46
C ALA A 607 2.64 43.69 -1.12
N ALA A 608 3.28 43.83 0.04
CA ALA A 608 4.29 42.87 0.52
C ALA A 608 3.72 41.44 0.66
N SER A 609 2.51 41.31 1.19
CA SER A 609 1.83 40.01 1.31
C SER A 609 1.50 39.40 -0.05
N SER A 610 1.11 40.22 -1.04
CA SER A 610 0.87 39.80 -2.43
C SER A 610 2.14 39.22 -3.07
N ASP A 611 3.29 39.82 -2.80
CA ASP A 611 4.59 39.33 -3.26
C ASP A 611 5.00 38.00 -2.59
N GLU A 612 4.73 37.82 -1.30
CA GLU A 612 4.94 36.52 -0.63
C GLU A 612 4.06 35.41 -1.23
N VAL A 613 2.78 35.70 -1.48
CA VAL A 613 1.86 34.76 -2.14
C VAL A 613 2.35 34.40 -3.54
N ASN A 614 2.94 35.35 -4.27
CA ASN A 614 3.56 35.09 -5.58
C ASN A 614 4.73 34.11 -5.48
N GLY A 615 5.61 34.30 -4.48
CA GLY A 615 6.71 33.38 -4.19
C GLY A 615 6.21 31.96 -3.91
N ALA A 616 5.21 31.83 -3.04
CA ALA A 616 4.59 30.55 -2.70
C ALA A 616 3.91 29.88 -3.91
N THR A 617 3.20 30.66 -4.73
CA THR A 617 2.54 30.20 -5.96
C THR A 617 3.56 29.67 -6.98
N THR A 618 4.70 30.35 -7.13
CA THR A 618 5.79 29.90 -8.02
C THR A 618 6.40 28.58 -7.56
N VAL A 619 6.60 28.41 -6.24
CA VAL A 619 7.07 27.15 -5.66
C VAL A 619 6.04 26.04 -5.86
N LEU A 620 4.75 26.31 -5.65
CA LEU A 620 3.67 25.35 -5.87
C LEU A 620 3.57 24.92 -7.34
N ALA A 621 3.67 25.86 -8.27
CA ALA A 621 3.72 25.60 -9.71
C ALA A 621 4.86 24.65 -10.07
N SER A 622 6.05 24.91 -9.52
CA SER A 622 7.25 24.10 -9.75
C SER A 622 7.13 22.70 -9.15
N ALA A 623 6.61 22.59 -7.93
CA ALA A 623 6.36 21.31 -7.26
C ALA A 623 5.32 20.47 -8.03
N ASN A 624 4.23 21.11 -8.47
CA ASN A 624 3.20 20.44 -9.26
C ASN A 624 3.72 19.99 -10.63
N SER A 625 4.52 20.83 -11.32
CA SER A 625 5.18 20.44 -12.58
C SER A 625 6.08 19.21 -12.41
N ASN A 626 6.83 19.14 -11.31
CA ASN A 626 7.64 17.96 -11.00
C ASN A 626 6.77 16.72 -10.73
N LEU A 627 5.65 16.87 -10.02
CA LEU A 627 4.69 15.79 -9.81
C LEU A 627 4.11 15.29 -11.14
N THR A 628 3.68 16.19 -12.02
CA THR A 628 3.21 15.84 -13.37
C THR A 628 4.27 15.09 -14.17
N LYS A 629 5.55 15.53 -14.11
CA LYS A 629 6.67 14.84 -14.75
C LYS A 629 6.83 13.41 -14.24
N VAL A 630 6.78 13.21 -12.92
CA VAL A 630 6.90 11.87 -12.32
C VAL A 630 5.75 10.97 -12.77
N VAL A 631 4.51 11.46 -12.73
CA VAL A 631 3.34 10.69 -13.18
C VAL A 631 3.42 10.37 -14.67
N SER A 632 3.90 11.30 -15.50
CA SER A 632 4.06 11.10 -16.95
C SER A 632 5.08 10.04 -17.35
N GLN A 633 5.95 9.61 -16.42
CA GLN A 633 6.84 8.46 -16.65
C GLN A 633 6.07 7.13 -16.67
N PHE A 634 4.85 7.11 -16.14
CA PHE A 634 3.99 5.94 -16.15
C PHE A 634 2.99 6.03 -17.31
N LYS A 635 2.81 4.92 -18.02
CA LYS A 635 1.74 4.79 -19.01
C LYS A 635 0.50 4.21 -18.32
N LEU A 636 -0.55 5.01 -18.26
CA LEU A 636 -1.79 4.74 -17.52
C LEU A 636 -2.95 4.25 -18.39
#